data_AF-A0A1H2R6G9-F1
#
_entry.id   AF-A0A1H2R6G9-F1
#
_cell.length_a   1.000
_cell.length_b   1.000
_cell.length_c   1.000
_cell.angle_alpha   90.00
_cell.angle_beta   90.00
_cell.angle_gamma   90.00
#
_symmetry.space_group_name_H-M   'P 1'
#
loop_
_entity.id
_entity.type
_entity.pdbx_description
1 polymer ?
#
loop_
_entity_poly.entity_id
_entity_poly.type
_entity_poly.pdbx_seq_one_letter_code
_entity_poly.pdbx_strand_id
1 'polypeptide(L)'
;MVVKFIESTYDSVKDKLKNPFYGTLFIVWIIRNREFIFNIFFNEDINSDKRLEIIRQHFLNWDSFLKLIGTILISLGLMALIYISLNLSRFIVEFSERMARPWIQKLFSNTSIVSREDFVELEKERDYFYKKYSDERTEKTRLQRDLDQLLEQNLESGKSNDKQSGNVVSVSKTPKAIKDDPNNRIKLIVDKWKTIRPSYYTDFKKLLSFNQSEMKVIMVDSKMTDVGSIKEFKNKGLIEMINHTGSHYYNFTELGDNLAHYIKNHDDNKS
;
A
#
# COMPACT_ATOMS: atom_id res chain seq x y z
N MET A 1 -56.82 -39.51 16.26
CA MET A 1 -55.95 -40.55 15.66
C MET A 1 -55.36 -40.07 14.33
N VAL A 2 -56.18 -39.56 13.41
CA VAL A 2 -55.74 -38.98 12.12
C VAL A 2 -54.75 -37.81 12.28
N VAL A 3 -55.02 -36.87 13.19
CA VAL A 3 -54.11 -35.71 13.43
C VAL A 3 -52.72 -36.16 13.90
N LYS A 4 -52.66 -37.06 14.88
CA LYS A 4 -51.38 -37.63 15.37
C LYS A 4 -50.63 -38.41 14.28
N PHE A 5 -51.36 -39.09 13.39
CA PHE A 5 -50.75 -39.79 12.24
C PHE A 5 -50.15 -38.80 11.23
N ILE A 6 -50.87 -37.72 10.92
CA ILE A 6 -50.38 -36.66 10.03
C ILE A 6 -49.16 -35.98 10.65
N GLU A 7 -49.20 -35.63 11.94
CA GLU A 7 -48.07 -35.06 12.66
C GLU A 7 -46.84 -35.99 12.63
N SER A 8 -47.01 -37.27 12.97
CA SER A 8 -45.90 -38.25 12.95
C SER A 8 -45.32 -38.47 11.55
N THR A 9 -46.16 -38.41 10.51
CA THR A 9 -45.73 -38.55 9.11
C THR A 9 -45.01 -37.30 8.65
N TYR A 10 -45.54 -36.11 8.99
CA TYR A 10 -44.94 -34.82 8.69
C TYR A 10 -43.55 -34.69 9.31
N ASP A 11 -43.40 -35.05 10.59
CA ASP A 11 -42.11 -34.98 11.28
C ASP A 11 -41.10 -35.95 10.63
N SER A 12 -41.53 -37.17 10.29
CA SER A 12 -40.68 -38.15 9.59
C SER A 12 -40.23 -37.68 8.21
N VAL A 13 -41.14 -37.06 7.44
CA VAL A 13 -40.82 -36.50 6.12
C VAL A 13 -39.91 -35.29 6.25
N LYS A 14 -40.18 -34.39 7.20
CA LYS A 14 -39.37 -33.21 7.49
C LYS A 14 -37.95 -33.59 7.86
N ASP A 15 -37.76 -34.59 8.73
CA ASP A 15 -36.43 -35.05 9.13
C ASP A 15 -35.66 -35.71 7.98
N LYS A 16 -36.35 -36.44 7.09
CA LYS A 16 -35.73 -36.98 5.89
C LYS A 16 -35.40 -35.89 4.86
N LEU A 17 -36.25 -34.87 4.69
CA LEU A 17 -36.01 -33.76 3.77
C LEU A 17 -34.85 -32.85 4.20
N LYS A 18 -34.48 -32.82 5.49
CA LYS A 18 -33.25 -32.15 5.96
C LYS A 18 -31.99 -32.75 5.36
N ASN A 19 -32.01 -34.02 4.97
CA ASN A 19 -30.89 -34.62 4.26
C ASN A 19 -30.87 -34.09 2.82
N PRO A 20 -29.77 -33.44 2.38
CA PRO A 20 -29.68 -32.84 1.05
C PRO A 20 -29.95 -33.83 -0.09
N PHE A 21 -29.60 -35.11 0.09
CA PHE A 21 -29.88 -36.15 -0.89
C PHE A 21 -31.38 -36.41 -1.03
N TYR A 22 -32.06 -36.71 0.07
CA TYR A 22 -33.49 -37.01 0.05
C TYR A 22 -34.33 -35.78 -0.34
N GLY A 23 -33.91 -34.58 0.08
CA GLY A 23 -34.53 -33.32 -0.34
C GLY A 23 -34.43 -33.10 -1.85
N THR A 24 -33.22 -33.25 -2.42
CA THR A 24 -33.00 -33.11 -3.87
C THR A 24 -33.77 -34.18 -4.64
N LEU A 25 -33.74 -35.44 -4.16
CA LEU A 25 -34.45 -36.55 -4.78
C LEU A 25 -35.95 -36.30 -4.82
N PHE A 26 -36.52 -35.83 -3.71
CA PHE A 26 -37.94 -35.52 -3.62
C PHE A 26 -38.35 -34.41 -4.59
N ILE A 27 -37.56 -33.33 -4.67
CA ILE A 27 -37.81 -32.22 -5.60
C ILE A 27 -37.72 -32.69 -7.06
N VAL A 28 -36.66 -33.42 -7.42
CA VAL A 28 -36.47 -33.95 -8.78
C VAL A 28 -37.59 -34.92 -9.14
N TRP A 29 -38.03 -35.76 -8.19
CA TRP A 29 -39.14 -36.67 -8.39
C TRP A 29 -40.45 -35.92 -8.65
N ILE A 30 -40.76 -34.86 -7.89
CA ILE A 30 -41.95 -34.03 -8.12
C ILE A 30 -41.93 -33.41 -9.51
N ILE A 31 -40.81 -32.79 -9.89
CA ILE A 31 -40.67 -32.10 -11.18
C ILE A 31 -40.85 -33.09 -12.34
N ARG A 32 -40.23 -34.27 -12.23
CA ARG A 32 -40.23 -35.27 -13.29
C ARG A 32 -41.56 -36.03 -13.39
N ASN A 33 -42.29 -36.18 -12.28
CA ASN A 33 -43.59 -36.84 -12.22
C ASN A 33 -44.74 -35.82 -12.09
N ARG A 34 -44.55 -34.61 -12.62
CA ARG A 34 -45.54 -33.51 -12.54
C ARG A 34 -46.93 -33.88 -13.07
N GLU A 35 -46.98 -34.66 -14.16
CA GLU A 35 -48.25 -35.08 -14.77
C GLU A 35 -48.99 -36.09 -13.90
N PHE A 36 -48.25 -37.00 -13.26
CA PHE A 36 -48.81 -37.95 -12.30
C PHE A 36 -49.38 -37.20 -11.08
N ILE A 37 -48.60 -36.27 -10.50
CA ILE A 37 -49.04 -35.46 -9.36
C ILE A 37 -50.27 -34.62 -9.73
N PHE A 38 -50.27 -33.99 -10.91
CA PHE A 38 -51.40 -33.21 -11.39
C PHE A 38 -52.68 -34.06 -11.50
N ASN A 39 -52.59 -35.24 -12.12
CA ASN A 39 -53.74 -36.12 -12.31
C ASN A 39 -54.29 -36.71 -11.00
N ILE A 40 -53.45 -36.89 -9.97
CA ILE A 40 -53.88 -37.43 -8.68
C ILE A 40 -54.51 -36.36 -7.78
N PHE A 41 -53.90 -35.18 -7.71
CA PHE A 41 -54.28 -34.16 -6.72
C PHE A 41 -55.21 -33.07 -7.28
N PHE A 42 -55.10 -32.73 -8.56
CA PHE A 42 -55.73 -31.53 -9.12
C PHE A 42 -56.75 -31.81 -10.23
N ASN A 43 -56.75 -33.02 -10.80
CA ASN A 43 -57.69 -33.36 -11.86
C ASN A 43 -59.01 -33.90 -11.29
N GLU A 44 -60.01 -33.02 -11.18
CA GLU A 44 -61.35 -33.35 -10.66
C GLU A 44 -62.19 -34.20 -11.64
N ASP A 45 -61.83 -34.20 -12.93
CA ASP A 45 -62.60 -34.88 -13.99
C ASP A 45 -62.36 -36.40 -14.07
N ILE A 46 -61.47 -36.95 -13.22
CA ILE A 46 -61.10 -38.37 -13.23
C ILE A 46 -61.83 -39.14 -12.11
N ASN A 47 -62.68 -40.09 -12.50
CA ASN A 47 -63.31 -41.06 -11.58
C ASN A 47 -62.27 -41.87 -10.76
N SER A 48 -62.66 -42.27 -9.55
CA SER A 48 -61.80 -43.01 -8.61
C SER A 48 -61.12 -44.25 -9.21
N ASP A 49 -61.82 -45.01 -10.06
CA ASP A 49 -61.26 -46.21 -10.70
C ASP A 49 -60.15 -45.87 -11.70
N LYS A 50 -60.30 -44.77 -12.45
CA LYS A 50 -59.27 -44.29 -13.37
C LYS A 50 -58.05 -43.75 -12.62
N ARG A 51 -58.25 -43.11 -11.45
CA ARG A 51 -57.12 -42.70 -10.59
C ARG A 51 -56.34 -43.91 -10.09
N LEU A 52 -57.02 -44.97 -9.67
CA LEU A 52 -56.38 -46.21 -9.25
C LEU A 52 -55.55 -46.83 -10.38
N GLU A 53 -56.09 -46.85 -11.60
CA GLU A 53 -55.39 -47.36 -12.78
C GLU A 53 -54.14 -46.53 -13.11
N ILE A 54 -54.21 -45.20 -13.01
CA ILE A 54 -53.06 -44.31 -13.18
C ILE A 54 -51.96 -44.63 -12.15
N ILE A 55 -52.32 -44.83 -10.88
CA ILE A 55 -51.36 -45.23 -9.83
C ILE A 55 -50.74 -46.58 -10.18
N ARG A 56 -51.56 -47.55 -10.60
CA ARG A 56 -51.12 -48.90 -10.95
C ARG A 56 -50.10 -48.88 -12.08
N GLN A 57 -50.41 -48.17 -13.16
CA GLN A 57 -49.51 -48.00 -14.30
C GLN A 57 -48.25 -47.22 -13.93
N HIS A 58 -48.36 -46.25 -13.02
CA HIS A 58 -47.22 -45.46 -12.59
C HIS A 58 -46.20 -46.26 -11.75
N PHE A 59 -46.62 -47.29 -11.01
CA PHE A 59 -45.70 -48.03 -10.12
C PHE A 59 -45.41 -49.49 -10.53
N LEU A 60 -46.31 -50.18 -11.25
CA LEU A 60 -46.11 -51.59 -11.57
C LEU A 60 -45.43 -51.87 -12.91
N ASN A 61 -45.25 -50.87 -13.76
CA ASN A 61 -44.60 -51.06 -15.05
C ASN A 61 -43.07 -51.09 -14.93
N TRP A 62 -42.40 -51.94 -15.71
CA TRP A 62 -40.94 -52.00 -15.76
C TRP A 62 -40.30 -50.65 -16.11
N ASP A 63 -40.93 -49.92 -17.03
CA ASP A 63 -40.51 -48.56 -17.39
C ASP A 63 -40.56 -47.59 -16.21
N SER A 64 -41.47 -47.79 -15.27
CA SER A 64 -41.56 -46.97 -14.06
C SER A 64 -40.38 -47.19 -13.13
N PHE A 65 -39.91 -48.43 -13.02
CA PHE A 65 -38.70 -48.73 -12.26
C PHE A 65 -37.47 -48.06 -12.88
N LEU A 66 -37.32 -48.12 -14.21
CA LEU A 66 -36.25 -47.41 -14.93
C LEU A 66 -36.36 -45.89 -14.77
N LYS A 67 -37.59 -45.34 -14.81
CA LYS A 67 -37.83 -43.93 -14.51
C LYS A 67 -37.40 -43.57 -13.09
N LEU A 68 -37.67 -44.42 -12.10
CA LEU A 68 -37.25 -44.18 -10.72
C LEU A 68 -35.72 -44.17 -10.59
N ILE A 69 -35.02 -45.16 -11.17
CA ILE A 69 -33.54 -45.19 -11.20
C ILE A 69 -32.98 -43.94 -11.88
N GLY A 70 -33.53 -43.55 -13.03
CA GLY A 70 -33.13 -42.31 -13.70
C GLY A 70 -33.32 -41.08 -12.83
N THR A 71 -34.32 -41.07 -11.94
CA THR A 71 -34.62 -39.93 -11.05
C THR A 71 -33.53 -39.84 -9.98
N ILE A 72 -33.13 -41.00 -9.45
CA ILE A 72 -32.02 -41.11 -8.50
C ILE A 72 -30.71 -40.64 -9.15
N LEU A 73 -30.41 -41.09 -10.37
CA LEU A 73 -29.19 -40.68 -11.09
C LEU A 73 -29.16 -39.18 -11.38
N ILE A 74 -30.27 -38.59 -11.85
CA ILE A 74 -30.36 -37.14 -12.09
C ILE A 74 -30.21 -36.38 -10.77
N SER A 75 -30.83 -36.85 -9.68
CA SER A 75 -30.69 -36.24 -8.36
C SER A 75 -29.24 -36.28 -7.86
N LEU A 76 -28.53 -37.39 -8.05
CA LEU A 76 -27.11 -37.51 -7.73
C LEU A 76 -26.26 -36.56 -8.58
N GLY A 77 -26.55 -36.46 -9.88
CA GLY A 77 -25.87 -35.55 -10.79
C GLY A 77 -26.08 -34.07 -10.40
N LEU A 78 -27.31 -33.69 -10.05
CA LEU A 78 -27.64 -32.34 -9.59
C LEU A 78 -26.93 -32.03 -8.27
N MET A 79 -26.90 -32.99 -7.33
CA MET A 79 -26.20 -32.85 -6.06
C MET A 79 -24.69 -32.68 -6.27
N ALA A 80 -24.08 -33.49 -7.15
CA ALA A 80 -22.68 -33.35 -7.53
C ALA A 80 -22.41 -31.96 -8.16
N LEU A 81 -23.30 -31.48 -9.04
CA LEU A 81 -23.19 -30.16 -9.65
C LEU A 81 -23.24 -29.04 -8.62
N ILE A 82 -24.13 -29.13 -7.62
CA ILE A 82 -24.20 -28.16 -6.52
C ILE A 82 -22.88 -28.14 -5.75
N TYR A 83 -22.33 -29.31 -5.39
CA TYR A 83 -21.05 -29.37 -4.69
C TYR A 83 -19.90 -28.82 -5.55
N ILE A 84 -19.86 -29.13 -6.84
CA ILE A 84 -18.88 -28.56 -7.77
C ILE A 84 -19.03 -27.04 -7.82
N SER A 85 -20.25 -26.51 -7.91
CA SER A 85 -20.53 -25.07 -7.93
C SER A 85 -20.10 -24.39 -6.62
N LEU A 86 -20.30 -25.03 -5.46
CA LEU A 86 -19.85 -24.51 -4.18
C LEU A 86 -18.32 -24.46 -4.09
N ASN A 87 -17.65 -25.52 -4.54
CA ASN A 87 -16.18 -25.54 -4.59
C ASN A 87 -15.64 -24.52 -5.60
N LEU A 88 -16.29 -24.37 -6.76
CA LEU A 88 -15.92 -23.39 -7.75
C LEU A 88 -16.12 -21.96 -7.23
N SER A 89 -17.21 -21.70 -6.50
CA SER A 89 -17.42 -20.42 -5.82
C SER A 89 -16.30 -20.11 -4.82
N ARG A 90 -15.88 -21.10 -4.02
CA ARG A 90 -14.75 -20.93 -3.09
C ARG A 90 -13.44 -20.68 -3.85
N PHE A 91 -13.19 -21.45 -4.90
CA PHE A 91 -12.03 -21.27 -5.76
C PHE A 91 -11.99 -19.87 -6.37
N ILE A 92 -13.11 -19.35 -6.87
CA ILE A 92 -13.20 -17.99 -7.44
C ILE A 92 -12.91 -16.95 -6.36
N VAL A 93 -13.44 -17.11 -5.15
CA VAL A 93 -13.17 -16.18 -4.04
C VAL A 93 -11.70 -16.21 -3.66
N GLU A 94 -11.13 -17.39 -3.43
CA GLU A 94 -9.71 -17.54 -3.09
C GLU A 94 -8.80 -17.01 -4.20
N PHE A 95 -9.13 -17.28 -5.46
CA PHE A 95 -8.41 -16.76 -6.62
C PHE A 95 -8.52 -15.23 -6.70
N SER A 96 -9.70 -14.67 -6.47
CA SER A 96 -9.92 -13.22 -6.44
C SER A 96 -9.12 -12.57 -5.30
N GLU A 97 -9.07 -13.19 -4.12
CA GLU A 97 -8.31 -12.65 -2.99
C GLU A 97 -6.80 -12.75 -3.18
N ARG A 98 -6.31 -13.87 -3.75
CA ARG A 98 -4.88 -14.11 -3.94
C ARG A 98 -4.30 -13.48 -5.20
N MET A 99 -5.11 -13.30 -6.24
CA MET A 99 -4.63 -12.84 -7.56
C MET A 99 -5.24 -11.49 -7.94
N ALA A 100 -6.57 -11.37 -7.89
CA ALA A 100 -7.22 -10.14 -8.35
C ALA A 100 -6.97 -8.96 -7.39
N ARG A 101 -7.02 -9.16 -6.08
CA ARG A 101 -6.72 -8.09 -5.10
C ARG A 101 -5.31 -7.52 -5.25
N PRO A 102 -4.21 -8.30 -5.26
CA PRO A 102 -2.88 -7.73 -5.45
C PRO A 102 -2.70 -7.14 -6.86
N TRP A 103 -3.35 -7.69 -7.89
CA TRP A 103 -3.29 -7.12 -9.24
C TRP A 103 -4.01 -5.76 -9.34
N ILE A 104 -5.20 -5.64 -8.76
CA ILE A 104 -5.95 -4.39 -8.65
C ILE A 104 -5.17 -3.40 -7.79
N GLN A 105 -4.62 -3.83 -6.65
CA GLN A 105 -3.77 -2.98 -5.81
C GLN A 105 -2.55 -2.49 -6.59
N LYS A 106 -1.91 -3.32 -7.42
CA LYS A 106 -0.79 -2.90 -8.29
C LYS A 106 -1.22 -1.84 -9.33
N LEU A 107 -2.45 -1.90 -9.83
CA LEU A 107 -2.97 -0.92 -10.80
C LEU A 107 -3.39 0.41 -10.17
N PHE A 108 -3.91 0.40 -8.94
CA PHE A 108 -4.45 1.59 -8.28
C PHE A 108 -3.52 2.21 -7.23
N SER A 109 -2.51 1.49 -6.73
CA SER A 109 -1.53 2.04 -5.80
C SER A 109 -0.31 2.62 -6.53
N ASN A 110 -0.39 3.91 -6.85
CA ASN A 110 0.79 4.76 -7.01
C ASN A 110 1.44 5.10 -5.65
N THR A 111 0.94 4.53 -4.55
CA THR A 111 1.45 4.73 -3.19
C THR A 111 1.67 3.39 -2.50
N SER A 112 2.91 2.90 -2.64
CA SER A 112 3.65 2.10 -1.66
C SER A 112 2.92 0.87 -1.08
N ILE A 113 2.88 -0.21 -1.87
CA ILE A 113 2.97 -1.56 -1.31
C ILE A 113 4.21 -2.17 -1.96
N VAL A 114 5.33 -2.00 -1.25
CA VAL A 114 6.64 -2.55 -1.61
C VAL A 114 6.50 -4.07 -1.57
N SER A 115 6.81 -4.77 -2.67
CA SER A 115 6.76 -6.23 -2.69
C SER A 115 7.72 -6.78 -1.62
N ARG A 116 7.50 -8.01 -1.13
CA ARG A 116 8.37 -8.59 -0.10
C ARG A 116 9.82 -8.68 -0.60
N GLU A 117 9.98 -8.87 -1.89
CA GLU A 117 11.24 -8.85 -2.61
C GLU A 117 11.90 -7.47 -2.54
N ASP A 118 11.15 -6.40 -2.86
CA ASP A 118 11.64 -5.02 -2.75
C ASP A 118 11.97 -4.64 -1.29
N PHE A 119 11.26 -5.19 -0.29
CA PHE A 119 11.55 -4.97 1.12
C PHE A 119 12.89 -5.61 1.53
N VAL A 120 13.14 -6.84 1.07
CA VAL A 120 14.40 -7.54 1.33
C VAL A 120 15.57 -6.86 0.62
N GLU A 121 15.34 -6.30 -0.58
CA GLU A 121 16.34 -5.52 -1.30
C GLU A 121 16.63 -4.20 -0.59
N LEU A 122 15.61 -3.46 -0.16
CA LEU A 122 15.77 -2.23 0.64
C LEU A 122 16.51 -2.51 1.96
N GLU A 123 16.23 -3.63 2.61
CA GLU A 123 16.89 -4.01 3.85
C GLU A 123 18.38 -4.30 3.62
N LYS A 124 18.73 -4.99 2.53
CA LYS A 124 20.13 -5.21 2.15
C LYS A 124 20.84 -3.91 1.78
N GLU A 125 20.18 -3.00 1.04
CA GLU A 125 20.74 -1.69 0.73
C GLU A 125 20.95 -0.86 1.99
N ARG A 126 19.96 -0.83 2.89
CA ARG A 126 20.06 -0.16 4.20
C ARG A 126 21.26 -0.67 4.99
N ASP A 127 21.40 -1.98 5.11
CA ASP A 127 22.49 -2.59 5.87
C ASP A 127 23.86 -2.33 5.22
N TYR A 128 23.92 -2.33 3.89
CA TYR A 128 25.12 -1.92 3.15
C TYR A 128 25.50 -0.46 3.44
N PHE A 129 24.55 0.48 3.38
CA PHE A 129 24.80 1.90 3.67
C PHE A 129 25.19 2.14 5.14
N TYR A 130 24.57 1.44 6.09
CA TYR A 130 24.96 1.54 7.50
C TYR A 130 26.39 1.05 7.72
N LYS A 131 26.76 -0.09 7.12
CA LYS A 131 28.12 -0.62 7.21
C LYS A 131 29.13 0.35 6.60
N LYS A 132 28.87 0.83 5.38
CA LYS A 132 29.73 1.80 4.70
C LYS A 132 29.91 3.09 5.50
N TYR A 133 28.82 3.62 6.06
CA TYR A 133 28.89 4.82 6.90
C TYR A 133 29.68 4.60 8.19
N SER A 134 29.52 3.44 8.83
CA SER A 134 30.29 3.05 10.01
C SER A 134 31.79 2.94 9.71
N ASP A 135 32.14 2.34 8.57
CA ASP A 135 33.53 2.18 8.12
C ASP A 135 34.16 3.55 7.82
N GLU A 136 33.47 4.42 7.06
CA GLU A 136 33.94 5.78 6.77
C GLU A 136 34.11 6.64 8.04
N ARG A 137 33.22 6.49 9.02
CA ARG A 137 33.34 7.18 10.31
C ARG A 137 34.55 6.68 11.10
N THR A 138 34.80 5.38 11.08
CA THR A 138 35.94 4.77 11.77
C THR A 138 37.25 5.21 11.13
N GLU A 139 37.33 5.22 9.80
CA GLU A 139 38.49 5.74 9.07
C GLU A 139 38.73 7.22 9.36
N LYS A 140 37.70 8.07 9.30
CA LYS A 140 37.84 9.50 9.66
C LYS A 140 38.37 9.68 11.08
N THR A 141 37.86 8.90 12.03
CA THR A 141 38.30 8.96 13.42
C THR A 141 39.76 8.53 13.56
N ARG A 142 40.18 7.50 12.81
CA ARG A 142 41.58 7.05 12.77
C ARG A 142 42.48 8.11 12.16
N LEU A 143 42.13 8.64 10.99
CA LEU A 143 42.88 9.70 10.32
C LEU A 143 43.00 10.94 11.20
N GLN A 144 41.95 11.30 11.94
CA GLN A 144 42.00 12.42 12.88
C GLN A 144 42.96 12.16 14.04
N ARG A 145 42.95 10.95 14.62
CA ARG A 145 43.92 10.56 15.66
C ARG A 145 45.36 10.56 15.14
N ASP A 146 45.57 10.03 13.94
CA ASP A 146 46.90 10.01 13.31
C ASP A 146 47.39 11.45 13.05
N LEU A 147 46.49 12.34 12.65
CA LEU A 147 46.78 13.76 12.43
C LEU A 147 47.10 14.49 13.75
N ASP A 148 46.35 14.23 14.80
CA ASP A 148 46.61 14.77 16.15
C ASP A 148 47.96 14.28 16.69
N GLN A 149 48.28 12.99 16.52
CA GLN A 149 49.58 12.42 16.89
C GLN A 149 50.75 13.02 16.10
N LEU A 150 50.60 13.22 14.79
CA LEU A 150 51.61 13.86 13.96
C LEU A 150 51.80 15.33 14.33
N LEU A 151 50.73 16.05 14.69
CA LEU A 151 50.84 17.42 15.19
C LEU A 151 51.57 17.47 16.53
N GLU A 152 51.24 16.56 17.45
CA GLU A 152 51.90 16.48 18.75
C GLU A 152 53.39 16.11 18.62
N GLN A 153 53.73 15.14 17.77
CA GLN A 153 55.11 14.77 17.47
C GLN A 153 55.90 15.90 16.79
N ASN A 154 55.28 16.66 15.88
CA ASN A 154 55.91 17.83 15.27
C ASN A 154 56.09 18.99 16.27
N LEU A 155 55.16 19.17 17.22
CA LEU A 155 55.29 20.16 18.29
C LEU A 155 56.40 19.76 19.28
N GLU A 156 56.56 18.48 19.61
CA GLU A 156 57.65 17.97 20.44
C GLU A 156 59.01 18.02 19.73
N SER A 157 59.05 17.72 18.44
CA SER A 157 60.25 17.84 17.60
C SER A 157 60.65 19.31 17.37
N GLY A 158 59.68 20.22 17.27
CA GLY A 158 59.91 21.67 17.22
C GLY A 158 60.48 22.24 18.52
N LYS A 159 60.01 21.76 19.68
CA LYS A 159 60.57 22.13 21.00
C LYS A 159 61.99 21.59 21.21
N SER A 160 62.35 20.52 20.52
CA SER A 160 63.70 19.93 20.55
C SER A 160 64.71 20.67 19.66
N ASN A 161 64.22 21.35 18.61
CA ASN A 161 65.05 22.10 17.66
C ASN A 161 65.19 23.60 18.01
N ASP A 162 64.44 24.14 18.97
CA ASP A 162 64.52 25.56 19.38
C ASP A 162 65.76 25.90 20.25
N LYS A 163 66.77 25.02 20.27
CA LYS A 163 68.10 25.31 20.83
C LYS A 163 69.19 25.50 19.78
N GLN A 164 68.92 25.36 18.48
CA GLN A 164 69.93 25.65 17.46
C GLN A 164 69.37 26.31 16.21
N SER A 165 69.94 27.49 15.95
CA SER A 165 70.07 28.16 14.66
C SER A 165 68.91 29.05 14.21
N GLY A 166 69.21 30.35 14.19
CA GLY A 166 68.37 31.37 13.59
C GLY A 166 68.48 31.45 12.07
N ASN A 167 67.67 32.36 11.54
CA ASN A 167 67.67 32.99 10.22
C ASN A 167 66.79 32.39 9.08
N VAL A 168 65.68 33.13 8.87
CA VAL A 168 64.98 33.54 7.62
C VAL A 168 64.19 32.48 6.84
N VAL A 169 62.84 32.65 6.78
CA VAL A 169 62.09 33.20 5.62
C VAL A 169 60.59 33.10 5.91
N SER A 170 59.93 34.24 5.71
CA SER A 170 58.49 34.49 5.76
C SER A 170 57.67 33.71 4.72
N VAL A 171 56.64 33.00 5.17
CA VAL A 171 55.30 33.06 4.53
C VAL A 171 54.25 33.08 5.63
N SER A 172 53.95 34.29 6.10
CA SER A 172 52.65 34.58 6.69
C SER A 172 51.59 34.47 5.59
N LYS A 173 50.64 33.55 5.75
CA LYS A 173 49.23 33.69 5.34
C LYS A 173 48.43 32.58 6.02
N THR A 174 48.22 32.76 7.31
CA THR A 174 47.01 32.31 7.99
C THR A 174 45.81 32.86 7.21
N PRO A 175 44.86 32.02 6.73
CA PRO A 175 43.51 32.51 6.51
C PRO A 175 42.96 32.84 7.89
N LYS A 176 42.76 34.15 8.09
CA LYS A 176 42.06 34.77 9.21
C LYS A 176 40.91 33.89 9.69
N ALA A 177 40.84 33.69 11.00
CA ALA A 177 39.64 33.25 11.70
C ALA A 177 38.43 33.96 11.09
N ILE A 178 37.57 33.18 10.43
CA ILE A 178 36.31 33.66 9.89
C ILE A 178 35.52 34.12 11.11
N LYS A 179 35.42 35.44 11.28
CA LYS A 179 34.36 36.05 12.08
C LYS A 179 33.07 35.40 11.57
N ASP A 180 32.35 34.74 12.45
CA ASP A 180 31.05 34.14 12.19
C ASP A 180 30.07 35.25 11.79
N ASP A 181 30.14 35.66 10.52
CA ASP A 181 29.15 36.51 9.87
C ASP A 181 28.03 35.58 9.38
N PRO A 182 26.79 35.72 9.90
CA PRO A 182 25.63 34.96 9.47
C PRO A 182 25.46 34.96 7.94
N ASN A 183 25.84 36.05 7.27
CA ASN A 183 25.77 36.17 5.81
C ASN A 183 26.71 35.20 5.07
N ASN A 184 27.86 34.86 5.67
CA ASN A 184 28.84 33.98 5.03
C ASN A 184 28.39 32.51 5.08
N ARG A 185 27.67 32.11 6.14
CA ARG A 185 27.03 30.80 6.26
C ARG A 185 25.87 30.64 5.28
N ILE A 186 25.02 31.67 5.14
CA ILE A 186 23.93 31.70 4.16
C ILE A 186 24.46 31.59 2.73
N LYS A 187 25.53 32.34 2.41
CA LYS A 187 26.21 32.25 1.11
C LYS A 187 26.71 30.83 0.80
N LEU A 188 27.39 30.18 1.75
CA LEU A 188 27.86 28.80 1.62
C LEU A 188 26.72 27.80 1.38
N ILE A 189 25.55 28.00 2.00
CA ILE A 189 24.38 27.15 1.81
C ILE A 189 23.82 27.34 0.39
N VAL A 190 23.65 28.59 -0.04
CA VAL A 190 23.12 28.90 -1.38
C VAL A 190 24.07 28.43 -2.49
N ASP A 191 25.38 28.62 -2.31
CA ASP A 191 26.39 28.13 -3.26
C ASP A 191 26.40 26.61 -3.36
N LYS A 192 26.24 25.89 -2.23
CA LYS A 192 26.06 24.43 -2.22
C LYS A 192 24.76 24.01 -2.92
N TRP A 193 23.67 24.74 -2.76
CA TRP A 193 22.41 24.42 -3.44
C TRP A 193 22.53 24.63 -4.96
N LYS A 194 23.19 25.71 -5.38
CA LYS A 194 23.46 25.98 -6.81
C LYS A 194 24.33 24.89 -7.45
N THR A 195 25.33 24.38 -6.72
CA THR A 195 26.34 23.45 -7.28
C THR A 195 25.99 21.96 -7.12
N ILE A 196 25.41 21.56 -5.99
CA ILE A 196 25.20 20.15 -5.64
C ILE A 196 23.74 19.72 -5.85
N ARG A 197 22.77 20.63 -5.67
CA ARG A 197 21.33 20.32 -5.78
C ARG A 197 20.55 21.42 -6.52
N PRO A 198 20.78 21.60 -7.83
CA PRO A 198 20.16 22.68 -8.60
C PRO A 198 18.63 22.61 -8.68
N SER A 199 18.04 21.40 -8.62
CA SER A 199 16.59 21.22 -8.53
C SER A 199 16.01 21.83 -7.25
N TYR A 200 16.67 21.60 -6.12
CA TYR A 200 16.29 22.13 -4.80
C TYR A 200 16.34 23.67 -4.77
N TYR A 201 17.37 24.26 -5.39
CA TYR A 201 17.48 25.71 -5.58
C TYR A 201 16.34 26.27 -6.44
N THR A 202 16.00 25.57 -7.52
CA THR A 202 14.94 25.97 -8.46
C THR A 202 13.56 25.90 -7.80
N ASP A 203 13.30 24.85 -7.02
CA ASP A 203 12.03 24.70 -6.30
C ASP A 203 11.88 25.74 -5.20
N PHE A 204 12.96 26.06 -4.47
CA PHE A 204 12.95 27.14 -3.49
C PHE A 204 12.67 28.50 -4.16
N LYS A 205 13.28 28.77 -5.33
CA LYS A 205 12.96 29.97 -6.12
C LYS A 205 11.50 30.06 -6.56
N LYS A 206 10.91 28.95 -6.99
CA LYS A 206 9.47 28.92 -7.32
C LYS A 206 8.63 29.32 -6.10
N LEU A 207 8.97 28.81 -4.91
CA LEU A 207 8.31 29.23 -3.67
C LEU A 207 8.49 30.73 -3.38
N LEU A 208 9.67 31.29 -3.67
CA LEU A 208 9.91 32.73 -3.52
C LEU A 208 9.04 33.59 -4.45
N SER A 209 8.78 33.15 -5.69
CA SER A 209 7.92 33.91 -6.60
C SER A 209 6.46 34.03 -6.11
N PHE A 210 5.98 33.07 -5.33
CA PHE A 210 4.61 33.12 -4.78
C PHE A 210 4.49 34.01 -3.54
N ASN A 211 5.58 34.26 -2.81
CA ASN A 211 5.59 35.14 -1.65
C ASN A 211 5.61 36.64 -2.01
N GLN A 212 5.76 36.99 -3.30
CA GLN A 212 5.78 38.39 -3.76
C GLN A 212 4.38 38.96 -4.03
N SER A 213 3.37 38.12 -4.27
CA SER A 213 2.03 38.55 -4.66
C SER A 213 1.12 38.80 -3.46
N GLU A 214 1.40 39.86 -2.68
CA GLU A 214 0.57 40.50 -1.61
C GLU A 214 -0.12 39.63 -0.52
N MET A 215 -0.18 38.31 -0.67
CA MET A 215 -0.54 37.34 0.33
C MET A 215 0.78 36.67 0.74
N LYS A 216 1.21 36.93 1.97
CA LYS A 216 2.34 36.25 2.65
C LYS A 216 2.06 34.76 2.88
N VAL A 217 1.44 34.07 1.94
CA VAL A 217 0.88 32.75 2.12
C VAL A 217 1.17 31.92 0.88
N ILE A 218 2.03 30.93 1.02
CA ILE A 218 2.30 29.97 -0.05
C ILE A 218 1.07 29.06 -0.15
N MET A 219 0.20 29.32 -1.13
CA MET A 219 -0.91 28.43 -1.46
C MET A 219 -0.36 27.30 -2.34
N VAL A 220 -0.23 26.10 -1.76
CA VAL A 220 0.19 24.92 -2.51
C VAL A 220 -1.06 24.29 -3.14
N ASP A 221 -1.37 24.69 -4.37
CA ASP A 221 -2.18 23.83 -5.24
C ASP A 221 -1.29 22.64 -5.66
N SER A 222 -1.79 21.42 -5.49
CA SER A 222 -1.08 20.15 -5.71
C SER A 222 -0.59 19.94 -7.15
N LYS A 223 -0.87 20.91 -8.04
CA LYS A 223 -0.48 20.93 -9.45
C LYS A 223 0.79 21.73 -9.75
N MET A 224 1.34 22.53 -8.82
CA MET A 224 2.35 23.55 -9.18
C MET A 224 3.71 23.45 -8.47
N THR A 225 3.85 22.69 -7.38
CA THR A 225 5.15 22.46 -6.73
C THR A 225 5.21 21.02 -6.26
N ASP A 226 6.35 20.35 -6.43
CA ASP A 226 6.49 18.96 -6.00
C ASP A 226 6.24 18.86 -4.48
N VAL A 227 5.28 18.01 -4.10
CA VAL A 227 4.87 17.77 -2.71
C VAL A 227 6.07 17.26 -1.89
N GLY A 228 7.03 16.60 -2.55
CA GLY A 228 8.31 16.19 -1.98
C GLY A 228 9.16 17.36 -1.48
N SER A 229 9.35 18.39 -2.31
CA SER A 229 10.15 19.57 -1.98
C SER A 229 9.57 20.35 -0.79
N ILE A 230 8.24 20.50 -0.71
CA ILE A 230 7.55 21.19 0.41
C ILE A 230 7.74 20.43 1.73
N LYS A 231 7.65 19.10 1.71
CA LYS A 231 7.91 18.27 2.89
C LYS A 231 9.37 18.39 3.34
N GLU A 232 10.32 18.46 2.40
CA GLU A 232 11.73 18.66 2.72
C GLU A 232 12.01 20.05 3.30
N PHE A 233 11.41 21.12 2.76
CA PHE A 233 11.53 22.48 3.30
C PHE A 233 10.94 22.60 4.71
N LYS A 234 9.79 21.95 4.98
CA LYS A 234 9.22 21.86 6.32
C LYS A 234 10.14 21.12 7.29
N ASN A 235 10.67 19.95 6.90
CA ASN A 235 11.56 19.16 7.74
C ASN A 235 12.87 19.87 8.07
N LYS A 236 13.35 20.75 7.20
CA LYS A 236 14.54 21.58 7.43
C LYS A 236 14.25 22.89 8.16
N GLY A 237 12.99 23.12 8.57
CA GLY A 237 12.59 24.31 9.32
C GLY A 237 12.66 25.60 8.51
N LEU A 238 12.49 25.53 7.18
CA LEU A 238 12.49 26.71 6.30
C LEU A 238 11.09 27.29 6.11
N ILE A 239 10.06 26.45 6.26
CA ILE A 239 8.66 26.84 6.16
C ILE A 239 7.85 26.19 7.29
N GLU A 240 6.82 26.88 7.76
CA GLU A 240 5.87 26.44 8.77
C GLU A 240 4.44 26.50 8.24
N MET A 241 3.61 25.55 8.64
CA MET A 241 2.22 25.44 8.18
C MET A 241 1.30 26.34 9.01
N ILE A 242 0.48 27.14 8.33
CA ILE A 242 -0.63 27.86 8.94
C ILE A 242 -1.89 27.01 8.73
N ASN A 243 -2.49 26.56 9.83
CA ASN A 243 -3.77 25.87 9.76
C ASN A 243 -4.88 26.87 9.41
N HIS A 244 -5.33 26.82 8.16
CA HIS A 244 -6.59 27.41 7.75
C HIS A 244 -7.45 26.37 7.03
N THR A 245 -8.74 26.37 7.35
CA THR A 245 -9.72 25.35 7.00
C THR A 245 -9.68 24.99 5.51
N GLY A 246 -9.30 23.74 5.23
CA GLY A 246 -9.43 23.12 3.90
C GLY A 246 -8.31 23.39 2.90
N SER A 247 -7.26 24.14 3.25
CA SER A 247 -6.11 24.37 2.35
C SER A 247 -4.78 24.46 3.12
N HIS A 248 -3.72 23.88 2.56
CA HIS A 248 -2.38 23.87 3.18
C HIS A 248 -1.66 25.18 2.86
N TYR A 249 -1.62 26.07 3.85
CA TYR A 249 -0.92 27.34 3.77
C TYR A 249 0.42 27.27 4.50
N TYR A 250 1.47 27.89 3.94
CA TYR A 250 2.80 27.91 4.56
C TYR A 250 3.38 29.33 4.62
N ASN A 251 4.07 29.63 5.73
CA ASN A 251 4.91 30.82 5.90
C ASN A 251 6.38 30.42 5.97
N PHE A 252 7.28 31.34 5.59
CA PHE A 252 8.70 31.20 5.88
C PHE A 252 8.96 31.34 7.39
N THR A 253 9.91 30.56 7.88
CA THR A 253 10.49 30.75 9.21
C THR A 253 11.57 31.83 9.16
N GLU A 254 12.11 32.25 10.29
CA GLU A 254 13.23 33.21 10.34
C GLU A 254 14.44 32.78 9.49
N LEU A 255 14.74 31.47 9.44
CA LEU A 255 15.79 30.92 8.57
C LEU A 255 15.39 30.97 7.09
N GLY A 256 14.14 30.65 6.78
CA GLY A 256 13.58 30.74 5.43
C GLY A 256 13.57 32.16 4.88
N ASP A 257 13.19 33.14 5.71
CA ASP A 257 13.16 34.56 5.36
C ASP A 257 14.56 35.13 5.14
N ASN A 258 15.54 34.76 5.98
CA ASN A 258 16.93 35.16 5.79
C ASN A 258 17.51 34.61 4.47
N LEU A 259 17.18 33.36 4.11
CA LEU A 259 17.55 32.76 2.84
C LEU A 259 16.83 33.42 1.64
N ALA A 260 15.54 33.71 1.79
CA ALA A 260 14.73 34.41 0.82
C ALA A 260 15.30 35.79 0.50
N HIS A 261 15.61 36.56 1.54
CA HIS A 261 16.24 37.88 1.42
C HIS A 261 17.60 37.82 0.74
N TYR A 262 18.44 36.84 1.11
CA TYR A 262 19.75 36.68 0.49
C TYR A 262 19.64 36.38 -1.02
N ILE A 263 18.78 35.42 -1.40
CA ILE A 263 18.58 35.03 -2.80
C ILE A 263 18.00 36.19 -3.61
N LYS A 264 17.00 36.91 -3.08
CA LYS A 264 16.39 38.08 -3.75
C LYS A 264 17.42 39.18 -4.01
N ASN A 265 18.20 39.55 -2.99
CA ASN A 265 19.17 40.64 -3.10
C ASN A 265 20.42 40.30 -3.92
N HIS A 266 20.73 39.02 -4.14
CA HIS A 266 21.97 38.60 -4.83
C HIS A 266 21.74 37.97 -6.22
N ASP A 267 20.52 37.60 -6.60
CA ASP A 267 20.20 37.18 -7.98
C ASP A 267 19.59 38.32 -8.82
N ASP A 268 18.97 39.34 -8.23
CA ASP A 268 18.43 40.51 -8.98
C ASP A 268 19.54 41.43 -9.55
N ASN A 269 20.80 41.24 -9.15
CA ASN A 269 21.97 41.94 -9.70
C ASN A 269 22.54 41.27 -10.98
N LYS A 270 21.79 40.34 -11.57
CA LYS A 270 22.06 39.77 -12.90
C LYS A 270 20.80 39.86 -13.76
N SER A 271 20.37 41.08 -14.04
CA SER A 271 19.56 41.37 -15.23
C SER A 271 20.25 42.43 -16.08
#